data_AF-A0A257TDE9-F1
#
_entry.id   AF-A0A257TDE9-F1
#
_cell.length_a   1.000
_cell.length_b   1.000
_cell.length_c   1.000
_cell.angle_alpha   90.00
_cell.angle_beta   90.00
_cell.angle_gamma   90.00
#
_symmetry.space_group_name_H-M   'P 1'
#
loop_
_entity.id
_entity.type
_entity.pdbx_description
1 polymer ?
#
loop_
_entity_poly.entity_id
_entity_poly.type
_entity_poly.pdbx_seq_one_letter_code
_entity_poly.pdbx_strand_id
1 'polypeptide(L)'
;MTVSGGTTGAGNLIIDNNSATANGITFATGSINNTGTVTNSGTGAGAETIGVVIGASVTGVTENSGTSALTLSGGLVVNATGTALTNSNASGSSLLTVSGGVTGAGNLILDNNSAIADGITLSTTDVNNSGTITNSGTGSGVTLISAGIGTNVTGITENSGTSTLTVSGPVAVNAAGTTLINSNASGSSLLTVSGGVTGAGNLILQNDSAIADGITLSGATVNNTGTVTNSGTGAGATLISGGIGTNVTTVTENSGTSGLTISGPVAMNAAGTTLINSNASGSSLLTVSGGTTGAGNLILDNNSAIADGITLSTAAVNNTGTVTNSGTGTGATLISGGIG
;
A
#
# COMPACT_ATOMS: atom_id res chain seq x y z
N MET A 1 32.81 17.99 -4.77
CA MET A 1 33.65 16.87 -4.31
C MET A 1 33.18 15.61 -5.01
N THR A 2 34.09 14.77 -5.48
CA THR A 2 33.75 13.46 -6.04
C THR A 2 34.37 12.39 -5.16
N VAL A 3 33.55 11.52 -4.60
CA VAL A 3 33.96 10.32 -3.88
C VAL A 3 34.00 9.16 -4.89
N SER A 4 35.14 8.50 -4.99
CA SER A 4 35.35 7.34 -5.86
C SER A 4 35.63 6.10 -5.01
N GLY A 5 35.13 4.95 -5.44
CA GLY A 5 35.12 3.72 -4.63
C GLY A 5 33.89 3.64 -3.72
N GLY A 6 33.59 2.42 -3.25
CA GLY A 6 32.46 2.19 -2.35
C GLY A 6 32.69 2.77 -0.95
N THR A 7 31.62 3.16 -0.26
CA THR A 7 31.68 3.58 1.15
C THR A 7 31.33 2.38 2.03
N THR A 8 32.22 1.97 2.94
CA THR A 8 32.02 0.79 3.83
C THR A 8 32.51 1.10 5.25
N GLY A 9 32.36 0.16 6.18
CA GLY A 9 32.75 0.33 7.58
C GLY A 9 31.53 0.55 8.49
N ALA A 10 31.77 0.88 9.76
CA ALA A 10 30.72 1.18 10.73
C ALA A 10 30.56 2.69 10.93
N GLY A 11 29.35 3.12 11.29
CA GLY A 11 29.00 4.51 11.54
C GLY A 11 28.15 5.14 10.44
N ASN A 12 27.76 6.39 10.67
CA ASN A 12 26.88 7.13 9.77
C ASN A 12 27.70 7.87 8.72
N LEU A 13 27.21 7.87 7.48
CA LEU A 13 27.68 8.74 6.42
C LEU A 13 26.83 10.01 6.44
N ILE A 14 27.46 11.17 6.60
CA ILE A 14 26.77 12.47 6.53
C ILE A 14 27.22 13.20 5.25
N ILE A 15 26.26 13.65 4.47
CA ILE A 15 26.43 14.38 3.22
C ILE A 15 25.98 15.81 3.49
N ASP A 16 26.95 16.74 3.49
CA ASP A 16 26.72 18.15 3.79
C ASP A 16 27.04 19.03 2.58
N ASN A 17 26.17 18.99 1.56
CA ASN A 17 26.28 19.95 0.48
C ASN A 17 25.80 21.34 0.94
N ASN A 18 26.75 22.14 1.42
CA ASN A 18 26.53 23.52 1.83
C ASN A 18 26.63 24.52 0.66
N SER A 19 26.53 24.06 -0.59
CA SER A 19 26.61 24.89 -1.79
C SER A 19 25.27 24.99 -2.53
N ALA A 20 25.14 25.98 -3.41
CA ALA A 20 24.00 26.07 -4.32
C ALA A 20 24.13 25.14 -5.55
N THR A 21 25.25 24.43 -5.69
CA THR A 21 25.51 23.55 -6.83
C THR A 21 24.88 22.18 -6.58
N ALA A 22 23.97 21.76 -7.46
CA ALA A 22 23.42 20.41 -7.43
C ALA A 22 24.54 19.37 -7.58
N ASN A 23 24.43 18.26 -6.86
CA ASN A 23 25.44 17.19 -6.78
C ASN A 23 26.83 17.72 -6.39
N GLY A 24 26.86 18.69 -5.47
CA GLY A 24 28.09 19.23 -4.90
C GLY A 24 28.94 18.14 -4.26
N ILE A 25 28.32 17.03 -3.81
CA ILE A 25 28.98 15.80 -3.36
C ILE A 25 28.51 14.61 -4.22
N THR A 26 29.32 14.19 -5.18
CA THR A 26 28.99 13.06 -6.05
C THR A 26 29.67 11.77 -5.60
N PHE A 27 28.93 10.67 -5.50
CA PHE A 27 29.46 9.31 -5.38
C PHE A 27 29.52 8.67 -6.77
N ALA A 28 30.72 8.55 -7.34
CA ALA A 28 30.88 8.21 -8.75
C ALA A 28 30.87 6.70 -9.04
N THR A 29 31.36 5.89 -8.11
CA THR A 29 31.56 4.45 -8.31
C THR A 29 31.44 3.70 -6.99
N GLY A 30 31.05 2.42 -7.05
CA GLY A 30 30.89 1.56 -5.87
C GLY A 30 29.65 1.90 -5.04
N SER A 31 29.10 0.89 -4.36
CA SER A 31 27.93 1.09 -3.49
C SER A 31 28.27 1.87 -2.22
N ILE A 32 27.30 2.58 -1.67
CA ILE A 32 27.34 3.03 -0.27
C ILE A 32 26.79 1.90 0.59
N ASN A 33 27.64 1.28 1.40
CA ASN A 33 27.34 0.09 2.18
C ASN A 33 28.01 0.14 3.57
N ASN A 34 27.98 1.31 4.23
CA ASN A 34 28.34 1.43 5.64
C ASN A 34 27.26 0.80 6.54
N THR A 35 27.68 0.28 7.69
CA THR A 35 26.77 -0.16 8.76
C THR A 35 26.37 1.05 9.58
N GLY A 36 25.20 1.60 9.30
CA GLY A 36 24.68 2.82 9.92
C GLY A 36 23.71 3.53 8.98
N THR A 37 23.53 4.84 9.17
CA THR A 37 22.67 5.65 8.30
C THR A 37 23.46 6.37 7.21
N VAL A 38 22.75 6.82 6.17
CA VAL A 38 23.20 7.83 5.21
C VAL A 38 22.31 9.05 5.41
N THR A 39 22.88 10.21 5.73
CA THR A 39 22.11 11.40 6.07
C THR A 39 22.51 12.56 5.17
N ASN A 40 21.56 13.19 4.49
CA ASN A 40 21.74 14.50 3.89
C ASN A 40 21.40 15.57 4.93
N SER A 41 22.37 16.42 5.27
CA SER A 41 22.19 17.50 6.25
C SER A 41 22.78 18.84 5.76
N GLY A 42 23.02 18.95 4.45
CA GLY A 42 23.53 20.17 3.83
C GLY A 42 22.61 21.37 4.07
N THR A 43 23.19 22.57 4.13
CA THR A 43 22.47 23.85 4.25
C THR A 43 22.41 24.61 2.92
N GLY A 44 22.99 24.04 1.87
CA GLY A 44 22.98 24.60 0.53
C GLY A 44 21.65 24.35 -0.20
N ALA A 45 21.42 25.10 -1.27
CA ALA A 45 20.24 24.93 -2.13
C ALA A 45 20.43 23.87 -3.23
N GLY A 46 21.65 23.34 -3.39
CA GLY A 46 21.94 22.31 -4.40
C GLY A 46 21.40 20.96 -3.97
N ALA A 47 20.46 20.39 -4.74
CA ALA A 47 19.96 19.03 -4.52
C ALA A 47 21.07 17.98 -4.68
N GLU A 48 20.99 16.88 -3.94
CA GLU A 48 21.93 15.76 -3.98
C GLU A 48 21.31 14.51 -4.61
N THR A 49 22.04 13.90 -5.53
CA THR A 49 21.65 12.64 -6.18
C THR A 49 22.71 11.58 -5.92
N ILE A 50 22.30 10.50 -5.24
CA ILE A 50 23.12 9.29 -5.10
C ILE A 50 22.79 8.36 -6.26
N GLY A 51 23.65 8.38 -7.27
CA GLY A 51 23.54 7.54 -8.47
C GLY A 51 24.06 6.11 -8.32
N VAL A 52 24.68 5.79 -7.18
CA VAL A 52 25.13 4.44 -6.84
C VAL A 52 24.13 3.75 -5.91
N VAL A 53 24.20 2.42 -5.82
CA VAL A 53 23.34 1.63 -4.93
C VAL A 53 23.62 1.98 -3.47
N ILE A 54 22.56 2.19 -2.69
CA ILE A 54 22.58 2.07 -1.23
C ILE A 54 22.43 0.58 -0.87
N GLY A 55 23.48 0.01 -0.28
CA GLY A 55 23.60 -1.43 -0.02
C GLY A 55 22.95 -1.89 1.29
N ALA A 56 22.80 -3.21 1.41
CA ALA A 56 22.05 -3.88 2.48
C ALA A 56 22.64 -3.71 3.90
N SER A 57 23.86 -3.20 4.05
CA SER A 57 24.39 -2.87 5.38
C SER A 57 23.82 -1.57 5.95
N VAL A 58 23.27 -0.69 5.10
CA VAL A 58 22.69 0.59 5.52
C VAL A 58 21.34 0.34 6.21
N THR A 59 21.22 0.83 7.44
CA THR A 59 20.01 0.67 8.26
C THR A 59 19.01 1.80 8.06
N GLY A 60 19.43 2.92 7.48
CA GLY A 60 18.50 3.98 7.11
C GLY A 60 19.10 5.07 6.23
N VAL A 61 18.23 5.79 5.55
CA VAL A 61 18.55 7.01 4.79
C VAL A 61 17.71 8.15 5.34
N THR A 62 18.33 9.26 5.67
CA THR A 62 17.66 10.42 6.28
C THR A 62 17.87 11.66 5.44
N GLU A 63 16.78 12.29 5.03
CA GLU A 63 16.74 13.67 4.56
C GLU A 63 16.48 14.59 5.75
N ASN A 64 17.46 15.43 6.11
CA ASN A 64 17.42 16.36 7.23
C ASN A 64 17.74 17.81 6.82
N SER A 65 18.04 18.05 5.55
CA SER A 65 18.26 19.38 4.99
C SER A 65 16.93 20.12 4.81
N GLY A 66 16.93 21.40 5.17
CA GLY A 66 15.83 22.31 4.84
C GLY A 66 15.72 22.61 3.35
N THR A 67 16.85 22.62 2.63
CA THR A 67 17.01 23.31 1.34
C THR A 67 17.65 22.47 0.22
N SER A 68 18.24 21.32 0.54
CA SER A 68 18.84 20.39 -0.41
C SER A 68 18.04 19.08 -0.39
N ALA A 69 17.34 18.77 -1.48
CA ALA A 69 16.63 17.48 -1.59
C ALA A 69 17.59 16.32 -1.87
N LEU A 70 17.27 15.13 -1.36
CA LEU A 70 18.02 13.90 -1.60
C LEU A 70 17.26 12.98 -2.56
N THR A 71 17.92 12.57 -3.64
CA THR A 71 17.41 11.58 -4.59
C THR A 71 18.32 10.35 -4.64
N LEU A 72 17.74 9.16 -4.51
CA LEU A 72 18.41 7.87 -4.68
C LEU A 72 18.06 7.30 -6.06
N SER A 73 18.89 7.54 -7.06
CA SER A 73 18.69 7.05 -8.43
C SER A 73 19.42 5.74 -8.72
N GLY A 74 20.41 5.37 -7.91
CA GLY A 74 21.12 4.09 -8.02
C GLY A 74 20.41 2.88 -7.41
N GLY A 75 19.32 3.10 -6.67
CA GLY A 75 18.51 2.06 -6.03
C GLY A 75 18.88 1.80 -4.58
N LEU A 76 17.98 1.10 -3.88
CA LEU A 76 18.09 0.76 -2.46
C LEU A 76 17.97 -0.76 -2.28
N VAL A 77 18.91 -1.35 -1.54
CA VAL A 77 18.82 -2.74 -1.07
C VAL A 77 18.48 -2.71 0.42
N VAL A 78 17.26 -3.12 0.77
CA VAL A 78 16.77 -3.16 2.15
C VAL A 78 17.53 -4.20 2.95
N ASN A 79 18.03 -3.77 4.12
CA ASN A 79 18.71 -4.60 5.10
C ASN A 79 17.76 -5.71 5.59
N ALA A 80 18.29 -6.90 5.88
CA ALA A 80 17.51 -8.02 6.40
C ALA A 80 16.78 -7.71 7.72
N THR A 81 17.29 -6.80 8.54
CA THR A 81 16.62 -6.31 9.76
C THR A 81 15.69 -5.13 9.52
N GLY A 82 15.59 -4.67 8.27
CA GLY A 82 14.83 -3.50 7.84
C GLY A 82 15.68 -2.26 7.61
N THR A 83 15.18 -1.38 6.75
CA THR A 83 15.79 -0.08 6.42
C THR A 83 14.74 1.02 6.52
N ALA A 84 15.07 2.10 7.23
CA ALA A 84 14.20 3.27 7.35
C ALA A 84 14.58 4.35 6.34
N LEU A 85 13.59 4.93 5.66
CA LEU A 85 13.68 6.16 4.91
C LEU A 85 13.00 7.24 5.74
N THR A 86 13.74 8.25 6.16
CA THR A 86 13.23 9.30 7.05
C THR A 86 13.34 10.65 6.37
N ASN A 87 12.23 11.38 6.27
CA ASN A 87 12.28 12.81 6.00
C ASN A 87 12.01 13.56 7.32
N SER A 88 13.07 14.09 7.92
CA SER A 88 13.03 14.85 9.18
C SER A 88 12.90 16.36 8.97
N ASN A 89 12.64 16.80 7.73
CA ASN A 89 12.56 18.21 7.40
C ASN A 89 11.20 18.82 7.80
N ALA A 90 10.99 19.03 9.09
CA ALA A 90 9.71 19.47 9.65
C ALA A 90 9.15 20.77 9.05
N SER A 91 9.99 21.69 8.55
CA SER A 91 9.59 23.04 8.11
C SER A 91 10.22 23.52 6.79
N GLY A 92 11.03 22.70 6.12
CA GLY A 92 11.63 23.04 4.83
C GLY A 92 10.83 22.52 3.64
N SER A 93 11.50 22.40 2.49
CA SER A 93 10.88 22.01 1.21
C SER A 93 11.59 20.85 0.51
N SER A 94 12.47 20.15 1.21
CA SER A 94 13.34 19.12 0.64
C SER A 94 12.71 17.74 0.78
N LEU A 95 12.60 17.03 -0.34
CA LEU A 95 12.03 15.69 -0.42
C LEU A 95 13.11 14.62 -0.31
N LEU A 96 12.73 13.44 0.16
CA LEU A 96 13.49 12.21 -0.02
C LEU A 96 12.86 11.40 -1.15
N THR A 97 13.54 11.31 -2.29
CA THR A 97 13.05 10.56 -3.46
C THR A 97 13.88 9.31 -3.69
N VAL A 98 13.23 8.17 -3.94
CA VAL A 98 13.86 6.94 -4.42
C VAL A 98 13.32 6.61 -5.80
N SER A 99 14.18 6.63 -6.81
CA SER A 99 13.84 6.36 -8.20
C SER A 99 14.56 5.14 -8.79
N GLY A 100 15.68 4.72 -8.20
CA GLY A 100 16.43 3.55 -8.68
C GLY A 100 15.84 2.18 -8.31
N GLY A 101 14.66 2.16 -7.68
CA GLY A 101 13.98 0.93 -7.24
C GLY A 101 14.42 0.45 -5.86
N VAL A 102 13.67 -0.49 -5.31
CA VAL A 102 13.92 -1.05 -3.97
C VAL A 102 13.90 -2.57 -4.03
N THR A 103 14.93 -3.21 -3.47
CA THR A 103 15.06 -4.68 -3.35
C THR A 103 15.50 -5.04 -1.93
N GLY A 104 15.96 -6.27 -1.67
CA GLY A 104 16.47 -6.69 -0.35
C GLY A 104 15.51 -7.58 0.42
N ALA A 105 15.89 -7.98 1.64
CA ALA A 105 15.27 -9.10 2.36
C ALA A 105 14.50 -8.72 3.64
N GLY A 106 14.42 -7.43 3.97
CA GLY A 106 13.71 -6.96 5.16
C GLY A 106 12.63 -5.94 4.87
N ASN A 107 12.15 -5.32 5.94
CA ASN A 107 11.06 -4.36 5.89
C ASN A 107 11.56 -2.97 5.50
N LEU A 108 10.83 -2.31 4.61
CA LEU A 108 11.04 -0.91 4.28
C LEU A 108 10.14 -0.05 5.19
N ILE A 109 10.75 0.85 5.95
CA ILE A 109 10.03 1.76 6.85
C ILE A 109 10.10 3.18 6.26
N LEU A 110 8.97 3.86 6.17
CA LEU A 110 8.84 5.20 5.62
C LEU A 110 8.41 6.14 6.76
N ASP A 111 9.32 6.98 7.21
CA ASP A 111 9.13 7.92 8.31
C ASP A 111 9.08 9.34 7.74
N ASN A 112 7.95 9.70 7.11
CA ASN A 112 7.73 11.09 6.72
C ASN A 112 7.36 11.91 7.97
N ASN A 113 8.38 12.44 8.62
CA ASN A 113 8.26 13.30 9.81
C ASN A 113 8.10 14.78 9.43
N SER A 114 7.94 15.08 8.14
CA SER A 114 7.76 16.43 7.60
C SER A 114 6.29 16.78 7.36
N ALA A 115 6.00 18.08 7.18
CA ALA A 115 4.72 18.55 6.67
C ALA A 115 4.68 18.62 5.12
N ILE A 116 5.74 18.17 4.46
CA ILE A 116 5.92 18.32 3.02
C ILE A 116 5.04 17.31 2.28
N ALA A 117 4.25 17.80 1.32
CA ALA A 117 3.50 16.95 0.41
C ALA A 117 4.48 16.04 -0.35
N ASP A 118 4.19 14.73 -0.36
CA ASP A 118 5.06 13.71 -0.95
C ASP A 118 6.50 13.73 -0.41
N GLY A 119 6.66 14.15 0.85
CA GLY A 119 7.97 14.33 1.51
C GLY A 119 8.87 13.10 1.45
N ILE A 120 8.28 11.90 1.38
CA ILE A 120 8.95 10.69 0.91
C ILE A 120 8.24 10.22 -0.36
N THR A 121 8.99 10.05 -1.45
CA THR A 121 8.47 9.57 -2.74
C THR A 121 9.26 8.38 -3.27
N LEU A 122 8.59 7.26 -3.54
CA LEU A 122 9.14 6.10 -4.24
C LEU A 122 8.53 6.08 -5.65
N SER A 123 9.36 6.13 -6.70
CA SER A 123 8.88 6.36 -8.06
C SER A 123 9.69 5.60 -9.12
N THR A 124 9.13 5.53 -10.33
CA THR A 124 9.76 4.99 -11.55
C THR A 124 10.05 3.47 -11.54
N THR A 125 11.01 2.99 -10.76
CA THR A 125 11.38 1.56 -10.70
C THR A 125 10.72 0.89 -9.50
N ASP A 126 10.29 -0.36 -9.68
CA ASP A 126 9.49 -1.09 -8.69
C ASP A 126 10.10 -1.15 -7.29
N VAL A 127 9.21 -1.18 -6.29
CA VAL A 127 9.49 -1.48 -4.89
C VAL A 127 9.21 -2.96 -4.67
N ASN A 128 10.26 -3.76 -4.51
CA ASN A 128 10.20 -5.22 -4.52
C ASN A 128 11.11 -5.87 -3.46
N ASN A 129 11.18 -5.27 -2.26
CA ASN A 129 11.82 -5.90 -1.11
C ASN A 129 10.98 -7.10 -0.63
N SER A 130 11.66 -8.16 -0.19
CA SER A 130 11.03 -9.27 0.53
C SER A 130 10.73 -8.81 1.96
N GLY A 131 9.47 -8.58 2.27
CA GLY A 131 9.02 -8.08 3.57
C GLY A 131 7.85 -7.12 3.42
N THR A 132 7.65 -6.27 4.43
CA THR A 132 6.62 -5.23 4.40
C THR A 132 7.15 -3.89 3.94
N ILE A 133 6.22 -3.03 3.52
CA ILE A 133 6.41 -1.58 3.44
C ILE A 133 5.54 -0.97 4.53
N THR A 134 6.10 -0.12 5.39
CA THR A 134 5.38 0.46 6.52
C THR A 134 5.57 1.96 6.58
N ASN A 135 4.49 2.73 6.52
CA ASN A 135 4.52 4.16 6.83
C ASN A 135 4.33 4.36 8.33
N SER A 136 5.32 4.96 8.99
CA SER A 136 5.38 5.21 10.44
C SER A 136 5.72 6.67 10.78
N GLY A 137 5.67 7.56 9.78
CA GLY A 137 6.01 8.97 9.96
C GLY A 137 5.16 9.67 11.02
N THR A 138 5.69 10.74 11.61
CA THR A 138 4.97 11.58 12.58
C THR A 138 4.60 12.95 12.01
N GLY A 139 4.90 13.18 10.73
CA GLY A 139 4.57 14.42 10.03
C GLY A 139 3.14 14.43 9.53
N SER A 140 2.72 15.56 8.95
CA SER A 140 1.43 15.68 8.26
C SER A 140 1.55 15.54 6.74
N GLY A 141 2.77 15.42 6.22
CA GLY A 141 3.05 15.22 4.82
C GLY A 141 2.63 13.83 4.33
N VAL A 142 2.26 13.76 3.06
CA VAL A 142 1.94 12.48 2.39
C VAL A 142 3.24 11.70 2.11
N THR A 143 3.20 10.39 2.30
CA THR A 143 4.18 9.45 1.76
C THR A 143 3.60 8.85 0.47
N LEU A 144 4.31 9.03 -0.65
CA LEU A 144 3.84 8.61 -1.98
C LEU A 144 4.66 7.44 -2.52
N ILE A 145 3.97 6.39 -2.96
CA ILE A 145 4.56 5.31 -3.77
C ILE A 145 3.87 5.30 -5.13
N SER A 146 4.52 5.88 -6.13
CA SER A 146 4.08 5.90 -7.53
C SER A 146 4.76 4.83 -8.38
N ALA A 147 5.83 4.21 -7.87
CA ALA A 147 6.41 2.99 -8.42
C ALA A 147 5.45 1.79 -8.25
N GLY A 148 5.59 0.78 -9.11
CA GLY A 148 4.90 -0.49 -8.91
C GLY A 148 5.38 -1.19 -7.64
N ILE A 149 4.47 -1.88 -6.96
CA ILE A 149 4.80 -2.79 -5.85
C ILE A 149 4.95 -4.20 -6.42
N GLY A 150 6.12 -4.79 -6.25
CA GLY A 150 6.46 -6.11 -6.79
C GLY A 150 6.00 -7.28 -5.92
N THR A 151 6.02 -8.48 -6.51
CA THR A 151 5.48 -9.72 -5.92
C THR A 151 6.25 -10.25 -4.72
N ASN A 152 7.41 -9.69 -4.35
CA ASN A 152 8.12 -10.09 -3.13
C ASN A 152 7.55 -9.40 -1.89
N VAL A 153 6.80 -8.31 -2.05
CA VAL A 153 6.23 -7.56 -0.92
C VAL A 153 5.07 -8.35 -0.33
N THR A 154 5.18 -8.68 0.96
CA THR A 154 4.18 -9.47 1.68
C THR A 154 3.12 -8.61 2.34
N GLY A 155 3.37 -7.31 2.52
CA GLY A 155 2.35 -6.40 3.03
C GLY A 155 2.71 -4.93 2.92
N ILE A 156 1.67 -4.11 2.99
CA ILE A 156 1.76 -2.65 3.01
C ILE A 156 0.97 -2.18 4.23
N THR A 157 1.60 -1.41 5.10
CA THR A 157 1.03 -0.98 6.38
C THR A 157 1.05 0.54 6.48
N GLU A 158 -0.12 1.14 6.66
CA GLU A 158 -0.27 2.48 7.19
C GLU A 158 -0.36 2.39 8.72
N ASN A 159 0.69 2.83 9.42
CA ASN A 159 0.78 2.82 10.87
C ASN A 159 0.91 4.23 11.48
N SER A 160 1.09 5.25 10.66
CA SER A 160 1.16 6.64 11.08
C SER A 160 -0.22 7.16 11.45
N GLY A 161 -0.29 7.92 12.53
CA GLY A 161 -1.52 8.64 12.89
C GLY A 161 -1.77 9.91 12.08
N THR A 162 -0.75 10.47 11.41
CA THR A 162 -0.78 11.83 10.85
C THR A 162 -0.24 11.96 9.42
N SER A 163 0.69 11.09 9.01
CA SER A 163 1.22 11.04 7.64
C SER A 163 0.44 9.99 6.88
N THR A 164 -0.08 10.31 5.71
CA THR A 164 -0.88 9.36 4.91
C THR A 164 -0.01 8.61 3.91
N LEU A 165 -0.32 7.34 3.66
CA LEU A 165 0.31 6.53 2.63
C LEU A 165 -0.60 6.42 1.40
N THR A 166 -0.11 6.95 0.28
CA THR A 166 -0.75 6.79 -1.03
C THR A 166 0.11 5.91 -1.93
N VAL A 167 -0.47 4.83 -2.45
CA VAL A 167 0.13 3.92 -3.42
C VAL A 167 -0.60 4.10 -4.76
N SER A 168 -0.04 4.91 -5.64
CA SER A 168 -0.60 5.19 -6.97
C SER A 168 -0.02 4.31 -8.08
N GLY A 169 1.07 3.60 -7.82
CA GLY A 169 1.55 2.52 -8.67
C GLY A 169 0.75 1.22 -8.48
N PRO A 170 0.78 0.30 -9.46
CA PRO A 170 0.06 -0.97 -9.35
C PRO A 170 0.66 -1.87 -8.26
N VAL A 171 -0.19 -2.65 -7.59
CA VAL A 171 0.23 -3.66 -6.61
C VAL A 171 0.16 -5.06 -7.22
N ALA A 172 1.30 -5.74 -7.33
CA ALA A 172 1.35 -7.14 -7.72
C ALA A 172 1.33 -8.04 -6.47
N VAL A 173 0.21 -8.72 -6.22
CA VAL A 173 0.04 -9.59 -5.05
C VAL A 173 1.01 -10.77 -5.11
N ASN A 174 1.73 -10.96 -3.99
CA ASN A 174 2.62 -12.09 -3.75
C ASN A 174 1.85 -13.41 -3.89
N ALA A 175 2.46 -14.45 -4.46
CA ALA A 175 1.82 -15.75 -4.63
C ALA A 175 1.35 -16.39 -3.31
N ALA A 176 2.02 -16.11 -2.19
CA ALA A 176 1.62 -16.52 -0.85
C ALA A 176 0.56 -15.58 -0.22
N GLY A 177 0.25 -14.47 -0.87
CA GLY A 177 -0.68 -13.43 -0.45
C GLY A 177 0.02 -12.13 -0.04
N THR A 178 -0.71 -11.01 -0.18
CA THR A 178 -0.27 -9.68 0.24
C THR A 178 -1.34 -9.06 1.13
N THR A 179 -0.92 -8.51 2.26
CA THR A 179 -1.82 -7.86 3.22
C THR A 179 -1.69 -6.34 3.18
N LEU A 180 -2.80 -5.64 2.98
CA LEU A 180 -2.91 -4.20 3.18
C LEU A 180 -3.48 -3.95 4.58
N ILE A 181 -2.76 -3.18 5.39
CA ILE A 181 -3.10 -2.95 6.80
C ILE A 181 -3.19 -1.44 7.04
N ASN A 182 -4.25 -1.02 7.70
CA ASN A 182 -4.27 0.26 8.40
C ASN A 182 -4.35 -0.01 9.91
N SER A 183 -3.24 0.20 10.62
CA SER A 183 -3.08 -0.10 12.04
C SER A 183 -3.04 1.12 12.94
N ASN A 184 -3.35 2.31 12.42
CA ASN A 184 -3.27 3.56 13.19
C ASN A 184 -4.51 3.79 14.07
N ALA A 185 -4.81 2.87 15.00
CA ALA A 185 -6.07 2.76 15.75
C ALA A 185 -6.79 4.05 16.22
N SER A 186 -6.09 5.17 16.43
CA SER A 186 -6.67 6.46 16.83
C SER A 186 -6.20 7.66 16.00
N GLY A 187 -5.60 7.42 14.83
CA GLY A 187 -5.14 8.43 13.89
C GLY A 187 -6.22 8.89 12.91
N SER A 188 -5.78 9.63 11.89
CA SER A 188 -6.63 10.04 10.76
C SER A 188 -6.07 9.67 9.40
N SER A 189 -4.96 8.92 9.33
CA SER A 189 -4.34 8.57 8.06
C SER A 189 -5.04 7.38 7.39
N LEU A 190 -5.31 7.51 6.10
CA LEU A 190 -5.83 6.43 5.27
C LEU A 190 -4.67 5.75 4.54
N LEU A 191 -4.83 4.44 4.30
CA LEU A 191 -4.09 3.73 3.26
C LEU A 191 -4.89 3.83 1.96
N THR A 192 -4.38 4.56 0.98
CA THR A 192 -5.01 4.67 -0.35
C THR A 192 -4.20 3.91 -1.38
N VAL A 193 -4.84 3.00 -2.12
CA VAL A 193 -4.25 2.32 -3.29
C VAL A 193 -5.07 2.68 -4.52
N SER A 194 -4.44 3.28 -5.52
CA SER A 194 -5.13 3.76 -6.74
C SER A 194 -4.60 3.22 -8.06
N GLY A 195 -3.42 2.59 -8.05
CA GLY A 195 -2.78 2.02 -9.25
C GLY A 195 -3.34 0.66 -9.71
N GLY A 196 -4.32 0.12 -8.98
CA GLY A 196 -4.91 -1.19 -9.25
C GLY A 196 -4.14 -2.34 -8.59
N VAL A 197 -4.75 -3.52 -8.57
CA VAL A 197 -4.19 -4.71 -7.94
C VAL A 197 -4.19 -5.87 -8.93
N THR A 198 -3.07 -6.59 -9.04
CA THR A 198 -2.86 -7.74 -9.93
C THR A 198 -2.09 -8.84 -9.17
N GLY A 199 -1.48 -9.81 -9.85
CA GLY A 199 -0.70 -10.88 -9.22
C GLY A 199 -1.49 -12.17 -9.00
N ALA A 200 -0.84 -13.17 -8.40
CA ALA A 200 -1.31 -14.56 -8.41
C ALA A 200 -1.82 -15.09 -7.06
N GLY A 201 -1.74 -14.29 -5.99
CA GLY A 201 -2.16 -14.72 -4.65
C GLY A 201 -3.33 -13.93 -4.09
N ASN A 202 -3.66 -14.24 -2.83
CA ASN A 202 -4.79 -13.63 -2.14
C ASN A 202 -4.45 -12.23 -1.64
N LEU A 203 -5.36 -11.30 -1.85
CA LEU A 203 -5.31 -9.97 -1.26
C LEU A 203 -6.04 -10.00 0.07
N ILE A 204 -5.40 -9.54 1.13
CA ILE A 204 -5.98 -9.44 2.47
C ILE A 204 -6.04 -7.96 2.85
N LEU A 205 -7.19 -7.51 3.34
CA LEU A 205 -7.44 -6.14 3.78
C LEU A 205 -7.71 -6.17 5.29
N GLN A 206 -6.92 -5.43 6.06
CA GLN A 206 -7.06 -5.34 7.51
C GLN A 206 -7.13 -3.86 7.92
N ASN A 207 -8.33 -3.29 7.88
CA ASN A 207 -8.56 -2.04 8.58
C ASN A 207 -8.67 -2.34 10.08
N ASP A 208 -7.55 -2.25 10.77
CA ASP A 208 -7.41 -2.40 12.23
C ASP A 208 -7.64 -1.07 12.96
N SER A 209 -8.10 -0.04 12.25
CA SER A 209 -8.39 1.30 12.77
C SER A 209 -9.89 1.58 12.93
N ALA A 210 -10.23 2.67 13.61
CA ALA A 210 -11.60 3.19 13.66
C ALA A 210 -11.96 4.09 12.47
N ILE A 211 -11.03 4.29 11.52
CA ILE A 211 -11.19 5.24 10.42
C ILE A 211 -12.13 4.66 9.37
N ALA A 212 -13.21 5.38 9.08
CA ALA A 212 -14.09 5.07 7.95
C ALA A 212 -13.29 5.05 6.64
N ASP A 213 -13.44 3.98 5.86
CA ASP A 213 -12.68 3.77 4.63
C ASP A 213 -11.15 3.83 4.84
N GLY A 214 -10.70 3.46 6.05
CA GLY A 214 -9.30 3.50 6.46
C GLY A 214 -8.36 2.76 5.51
N ILE A 215 -8.88 1.77 4.79
CA ILE A 215 -8.27 1.24 3.56
C ILE A 215 -9.20 1.57 2.39
N THR A 216 -8.68 2.26 1.37
CA THR A 216 -9.41 2.62 0.15
C THR A 216 -8.67 2.13 -1.09
N LEU A 217 -9.30 1.25 -1.87
CA LEU A 217 -8.84 0.81 -3.19
C LEU A 217 -9.69 1.49 -4.26
N SER A 218 -9.10 2.42 -5.01
CA SER A 218 -9.80 3.32 -5.92
C SER A 218 -9.15 3.38 -7.30
N GLY A 219 -9.75 4.12 -8.24
CA GLY A 219 -9.17 4.30 -9.57
C GLY A 219 -9.22 3.03 -10.42
N ALA A 220 -8.12 2.28 -10.45
CA ALA A 220 -8.03 1.03 -11.21
C ALA A 220 -8.60 -0.19 -10.46
N THR A 221 -8.94 -1.24 -11.22
CA THR A 221 -9.63 -2.43 -10.70
C THR A 221 -8.73 -3.29 -9.81
N VAL A 222 -9.37 -4.00 -8.87
CA VAL A 222 -8.76 -5.08 -8.09
C VAL A 222 -8.92 -6.37 -8.87
N ASN A 223 -7.84 -6.88 -9.46
CA ASN A 223 -7.86 -7.97 -10.43
C ASN A 223 -6.73 -8.99 -10.20
N ASN A 224 -6.37 -9.25 -8.93
CA ASN A 224 -5.50 -10.36 -8.58
C ASN A 224 -6.19 -11.71 -8.85
N THR A 225 -5.40 -12.73 -9.13
CA THR A 225 -5.91 -14.11 -9.16
C THR A 225 -6.05 -14.60 -7.73
N GLY A 226 -7.17 -15.24 -7.41
CA GLY A 226 -7.45 -15.74 -6.06
C GLY A 226 -8.53 -14.93 -5.37
N THR A 227 -8.38 -14.73 -4.05
CA THR A 227 -9.40 -14.09 -3.23
C THR A 227 -9.05 -12.64 -2.88
N VAL A 228 -10.09 -11.88 -2.55
CA VAL A 228 -9.99 -10.62 -1.80
C VAL A 228 -10.70 -10.83 -0.47
N THR A 229 -9.99 -10.71 0.64
CA THR A 229 -10.55 -10.96 1.98
C THR A 229 -10.42 -9.72 2.85
N ASN A 230 -11.53 -9.19 3.37
CA ASN A 230 -11.51 -8.22 4.45
C ASN A 230 -11.57 -8.95 5.80
N SER A 231 -10.59 -8.71 6.66
CA SER A 231 -10.46 -9.36 7.97
C SER A 231 -9.89 -8.44 9.04
N GLY A 232 -10.07 -7.12 8.88
CA GLY A 232 -9.62 -6.13 9.86
C GLY A 232 -10.30 -6.32 11.23
N THR A 233 -9.68 -5.80 12.27
CA THR A 233 -10.17 -5.85 13.65
C THR A 233 -10.69 -4.49 14.15
N GLY A 234 -10.54 -3.46 13.33
CA GLY A 234 -11.00 -2.11 13.61
C GLY A 234 -12.51 -1.94 13.40
N ALA A 235 -13.05 -0.83 13.86
CA ALA A 235 -14.46 -0.45 13.62
C ALA A 235 -14.66 0.29 12.28
N GLY A 236 -13.56 0.74 11.66
CA GLY A 236 -13.58 1.40 10.37
C GLY A 236 -13.82 0.43 9.23
N ALA A 237 -14.60 0.84 8.23
CA ALA A 237 -14.84 0.04 7.03
C ALA A 237 -13.64 0.05 6.05
N THR A 238 -13.63 -0.90 5.12
CA THR A 238 -12.76 -0.93 3.94
C THR A 238 -13.60 -0.61 2.71
N LEU A 239 -13.08 0.21 1.80
CA LEU A 239 -13.73 0.62 0.57
C LEU A 239 -12.98 0.14 -0.67
N ILE A 240 -13.69 -0.51 -1.59
CA ILE A 240 -13.23 -0.80 -2.95
C ILE A 240 -14.13 -0.05 -3.95
N SER A 241 -13.65 1.09 -4.43
CA SER A 241 -14.35 1.91 -5.44
C SER A 241 -13.81 1.70 -6.86
N GLY A 242 -12.60 1.14 -7.01
CA GLY A 242 -12.04 0.76 -8.32
C GLY A 242 -12.74 -0.45 -8.97
N GLY A 243 -13.56 -1.18 -8.21
CA GLY A 243 -14.26 -2.39 -8.65
C GLY A 243 -13.41 -3.66 -8.57
N ILE A 244 -14.06 -4.80 -8.79
CA ILE A 244 -13.45 -6.14 -8.77
C ILE A 244 -13.40 -6.67 -10.20
N GLY A 245 -12.23 -7.14 -10.62
CA GLY A 245 -11.98 -7.69 -11.95
C GLY A 245 -12.23 -9.20 -12.05
N THR A 246 -12.24 -9.70 -13.29
CA THR A 246 -12.61 -11.07 -13.64
C THR A 246 -11.64 -12.15 -13.13
N ASN A 247 -10.43 -11.80 -12.69
CA ASN A 247 -9.48 -12.77 -12.14
C ASN A 247 -9.78 -13.14 -10.68
N VAL A 248 -10.54 -12.31 -9.98
CA VAL A 248 -10.93 -12.57 -8.59
C VAL A 248 -12.03 -13.62 -8.57
N THR A 249 -11.77 -14.75 -7.91
CA THR A 249 -12.73 -15.86 -7.80
C THR A 249 -13.66 -15.68 -6.61
N THR A 250 -13.18 -15.01 -5.56
CA THR A 250 -13.92 -14.88 -4.31
C THR A 250 -13.64 -13.55 -3.64
N VAL A 251 -14.71 -12.91 -3.14
CA VAL A 251 -14.59 -11.78 -2.21
C VAL A 251 -15.22 -12.20 -0.88
N THR A 252 -14.47 -12.09 0.19
CA THR A 252 -14.87 -12.54 1.53
C THR A 252 -14.84 -11.38 2.52
N GLU A 253 -15.98 -11.12 3.15
CA GLU A 253 -16.07 -10.36 4.39
C GLU A 253 -15.94 -11.33 5.58
N ASN A 254 -14.84 -11.23 6.32
CA ASN A 254 -14.49 -12.09 7.46
C ASN A 254 -14.09 -11.31 8.71
N SER A 255 -14.41 -10.01 8.77
CA SER A 255 -14.23 -9.21 9.97
C SER A 255 -15.48 -9.24 10.84
N GLY A 256 -15.29 -9.15 12.16
CA GLY A 256 -16.38 -8.92 13.10
C GLY A 256 -16.89 -7.47 13.11
N THR A 257 -16.04 -6.49 12.81
CA THR A 257 -16.25 -5.07 13.12
C THR A 257 -15.94 -4.10 11.98
N SER A 258 -15.06 -4.48 11.04
CA SER A 258 -14.70 -3.69 9.86
C SER A 258 -15.53 -4.20 8.67
N GLY A 259 -16.49 -3.43 8.17
CA GLY A 259 -17.28 -3.83 6.99
C GLY A 259 -16.53 -3.64 5.66
N LEU A 260 -16.87 -4.41 4.64
CA LEU A 260 -16.37 -4.23 3.27
C LEU A 260 -17.46 -3.65 2.38
N THR A 261 -17.17 -2.50 1.78
CA THR A 261 -18.02 -1.87 0.77
C THR A 261 -17.33 -1.89 -0.59
N ILE A 262 -18.05 -2.34 -1.62
CA ILE A 262 -17.63 -2.36 -3.01
C ILE A 262 -18.57 -1.45 -3.80
N SER A 263 -18.11 -0.24 -4.11
CA SER A 263 -18.88 0.75 -4.86
C SER A 263 -18.55 0.78 -6.35
N GLY A 264 -17.44 0.17 -6.76
CA GLY A 264 -17.15 -0.14 -8.16
C GLY A 264 -17.86 -1.42 -8.62
N PRO A 265 -17.96 -1.67 -9.94
CA PRO A 265 -18.61 -2.87 -10.46
C PRO A 265 -17.82 -4.13 -10.08
N VAL A 266 -18.54 -5.25 -9.91
CA VAL A 266 -17.95 -6.59 -9.78
C VAL A 266 -18.10 -7.32 -11.11
N ALA A 267 -16.98 -7.53 -11.82
CA ALA A 267 -16.96 -8.30 -13.06
C ALA A 267 -16.81 -9.80 -12.74
N MET A 268 -17.81 -10.61 -13.11
CA MET A 268 -17.81 -12.04 -12.79
C MET A 268 -16.69 -12.79 -13.51
N ASN A 269 -15.96 -13.60 -12.75
CA ASN A 269 -15.02 -14.59 -13.27
C ASN A 269 -15.75 -15.61 -14.14
N ALA A 270 -15.11 -16.09 -15.21
CA ALA A 270 -15.73 -17.03 -16.15
C ALA A 270 -16.21 -18.35 -15.50
N ALA A 271 -15.53 -18.81 -14.44
CA ALA A 271 -15.93 -19.97 -13.63
C ALA A 271 -16.95 -19.63 -12.53
N GLY A 272 -17.25 -18.34 -12.35
CA GLY A 272 -18.11 -17.79 -11.30
C GLY A 272 -17.32 -17.01 -10.25
N THR A 273 -17.95 -15.99 -9.69
CA THR A 273 -17.42 -15.21 -8.55
C THR A 273 -18.32 -15.42 -7.35
N THR A 274 -17.72 -15.80 -6.21
CA THR A 274 -18.42 -15.96 -4.94
C THR A 274 -18.23 -14.73 -4.06
N LEU A 275 -19.33 -14.17 -3.56
CA LEU A 275 -19.34 -13.18 -2.49
C LEU A 275 -19.70 -13.89 -1.19
N ILE A 276 -18.83 -13.83 -0.19
CA ILE A 276 -18.99 -14.53 1.08
C ILE A 276 -19.06 -13.50 2.20
N ASN A 277 -20.04 -13.65 3.10
CA ASN A 277 -19.95 -13.09 4.44
C ASN A 277 -19.81 -14.25 5.42
N SER A 278 -18.61 -14.41 5.99
CA SER A 278 -18.25 -15.47 6.95
C SER A 278 -18.28 -14.99 8.40
N ASN A 279 -18.82 -13.79 8.66
CA ASN A 279 -18.85 -13.20 9.98
C ASN A 279 -19.89 -13.90 10.88
N ALA A 280 -19.47 -14.92 11.62
CA ALA A 280 -20.40 -15.73 12.41
C ALA A 280 -21.10 -14.96 13.56
N SER A 281 -20.50 -13.89 14.10
CA SER A 281 -20.96 -13.25 15.34
C SER A 281 -20.80 -11.74 15.44
N GLY A 282 -20.31 -11.07 14.40
CA GLY A 282 -20.12 -9.62 14.37
C GLY A 282 -21.25 -8.86 13.68
N SER A 283 -20.96 -7.63 13.25
CA SER A 283 -21.92 -6.73 12.58
C SER A 283 -21.48 -6.28 11.19
N SER A 284 -20.30 -6.70 10.72
CA SER A 284 -19.78 -6.34 9.40
C SER A 284 -20.61 -6.92 8.27
N LEU A 285 -20.95 -6.05 7.32
CA LEU A 285 -21.67 -6.38 6.10
C LEU A 285 -20.68 -6.46 4.93
N LEU A 286 -21.00 -7.29 3.95
CA LEU A 286 -20.47 -7.19 2.60
C LEU A 286 -21.47 -6.42 1.74
N THR A 287 -21.16 -5.16 1.42
CA THR A 287 -22.03 -4.31 0.60
C THR A 287 -21.47 -4.15 -0.79
N VAL A 288 -22.27 -4.41 -1.81
CA VAL A 288 -21.96 -4.14 -3.22
C VAL A 288 -22.97 -3.14 -3.76
N SER A 289 -22.52 -1.93 -4.04
CA SER A 289 -23.36 -0.85 -4.61
C SER A 289 -23.05 -0.55 -6.08
N GLY A 290 -21.90 -1.02 -6.59
CA GLY A 290 -21.49 -0.85 -7.99
C GLY A 290 -22.10 -1.83 -8.98
N GLY A 291 -22.87 -2.83 -8.51
CA GLY A 291 -23.56 -3.81 -9.34
C GLY A 291 -22.64 -4.94 -9.84
N THR A 292 -23.19 -5.83 -10.66
CA THR A 292 -22.46 -6.96 -11.25
C THR A 292 -22.52 -6.94 -12.77
N THR A 293 -21.46 -7.44 -13.42
CA THR A 293 -21.35 -7.52 -14.89
C THR A 293 -20.64 -8.81 -15.31
N GLY A 294 -20.60 -9.09 -16.61
CA GLY A 294 -19.83 -10.21 -17.17
C GLY A 294 -20.64 -11.50 -17.34
N ALA A 295 -20.02 -12.51 -17.92
CA ALA A 295 -20.72 -13.75 -18.32
C ALA A 295 -20.73 -14.85 -17.24
N GLY A 296 -19.92 -14.70 -16.20
CA GLY A 296 -19.84 -15.67 -15.10
C GLY A 296 -21.06 -15.70 -14.20
N ASN A 297 -21.12 -16.75 -13.39
CA ASN A 297 -22.12 -16.88 -12.33
C ASN A 297 -21.76 -15.97 -11.15
N LEU A 298 -22.79 -15.45 -10.49
CA LEU A 298 -22.69 -14.81 -9.18
C LEU A 298 -23.16 -15.79 -8.11
N ILE A 299 -22.29 -16.10 -7.15
CA ILE A 299 -22.62 -16.94 -6.02
C ILE A 299 -22.61 -16.07 -4.76
N LEU A 300 -23.69 -16.11 -3.99
CA LEU A 300 -23.86 -15.37 -2.75
C LEU A 300 -23.87 -16.38 -1.60
N ASP A 301 -22.88 -16.31 -0.72
CA ASP A 301 -22.74 -17.22 0.41
C ASP A 301 -22.76 -16.41 1.71
N ASN A 302 -23.97 -16.04 2.15
CA ASN A 302 -24.12 -15.49 3.49
C ASN A 302 -24.05 -16.63 4.51
N ASN A 303 -22.86 -16.84 5.07
CA ASN A 303 -22.59 -17.82 6.13
C ASN A 303 -22.67 -17.18 7.53
N SER A 304 -23.11 -15.93 7.62
CA SER A 304 -23.33 -15.20 8.88
C SER A 304 -24.75 -15.38 9.42
N ALA A 305 -24.95 -14.96 10.67
CA ALA A 305 -26.29 -14.75 11.24
C ALA A 305 -26.83 -13.32 10.99
N ILE A 306 -26.08 -12.48 10.27
CA ILE A 306 -26.36 -11.06 10.11
C ILE A 306 -27.46 -10.86 9.05
N ALA A 307 -28.52 -10.16 9.43
CA ALA A 307 -29.54 -9.72 8.49
C ALA A 307 -28.90 -8.86 7.41
N ASP A 308 -29.18 -9.18 6.15
CA ASP A 308 -28.61 -8.51 4.97
C ASP A 308 -27.07 -8.55 4.94
N GLY A 309 -26.48 -9.58 5.57
CA GLY A 309 -25.02 -9.77 5.69
C GLY A 309 -24.28 -9.68 4.35
N ILE A 310 -24.96 -10.05 3.26
CA ILE A 310 -24.57 -9.63 1.91
C ILE A 310 -25.69 -8.75 1.36
N THR A 311 -25.34 -7.53 0.95
CA THR A 311 -26.26 -6.56 0.37
C THR A 311 -25.78 -6.13 -1.02
N LEU A 312 -26.60 -6.39 -2.05
CA LEU A 312 -26.45 -5.83 -3.39
C LEU A 312 -27.48 -4.70 -3.56
N SER A 313 -27.00 -3.47 -3.74
CA SER A 313 -27.85 -2.27 -3.76
C SER A 313 -27.50 -1.35 -4.92
N THR A 314 -28.37 -0.35 -5.14
CA THR A 314 -28.23 0.76 -6.09
C THR A 314 -28.09 0.39 -7.56
N ALA A 315 -26.97 -0.21 -7.98
CA ALA A 315 -26.73 -0.60 -9.35
C ALA A 315 -27.31 -1.99 -9.65
N ALA A 316 -27.50 -2.29 -10.94
CA ALA A 316 -28.13 -3.52 -11.37
C ALA A 316 -27.23 -4.75 -11.16
N VAL A 317 -27.86 -5.89 -10.86
CA VAL A 317 -27.26 -7.22 -10.97
C VAL A 317 -27.42 -7.64 -12.43
N ASN A 318 -26.35 -7.53 -13.21
CA ASN A 318 -26.40 -7.63 -14.68
C ASN A 318 -25.29 -8.55 -15.23
N ASN A 319 -24.92 -9.56 -14.45
CA ASN A 319 -24.14 -10.68 -14.99
C ASN A 319 -25.08 -11.61 -15.78
N THR A 320 -24.63 -12.11 -16.95
CA THR A 320 -25.46 -12.98 -17.79
C THR A 320 -25.47 -14.44 -17.34
N GLY A 321 -24.60 -14.80 -16.39
CA GLY A 321 -24.63 -16.11 -15.73
C GLY A 321 -25.75 -16.22 -14.71
N THR A 322 -25.78 -17.31 -13.94
CA THR A 322 -26.79 -17.49 -12.89
C THR A 322 -26.44 -16.69 -11.64
N VAL A 323 -27.46 -16.23 -10.92
CA VAL A 323 -27.32 -15.77 -9.54
C VAL A 323 -27.80 -16.88 -8.62
N THR A 324 -26.95 -17.31 -7.68
CA THR A 324 -27.27 -18.39 -6.74
C THR A 324 -26.93 -17.96 -5.33
N ASN A 325 -27.88 -18.12 -4.41
CA ASN A 325 -27.60 -18.01 -2.98
C ASN A 325 -27.36 -19.41 -2.42
N SER A 326 -26.13 -19.70 -1.95
CA SER A 326 -25.74 -21.00 -1.39
C SER A 326 -25.27 -20.90 0.06
N GLY A 327 -25.45 -19.75 0.70
CA GLY A 327 -25.06 -19.54 2.09
C GLY A 327 -25.76 -20.49 3.06
N THR A 328 -25.03 -20.94 4.08
CA THR A 328 -25.55 -21.79 5.15
C THR A 328 -25.90 -21.01 6.42
N GLY A 329 -25.71 -19.69 6.40
CA GLY A 329 -26.01 -18.82 7.53
C GLY A 329 -27.51 -18.62 7.74
N THR A 330 -27.89 -18.12 8.91
CA THR A 330 -29.28 -17.75 9.21
C THR A 330 -29.62 -16.32 8.80
N GLY A 331 -28.62 -15.52 8.42
CA GLY A 331 -28.78 -14.16 7.93
C GLY A 331 -29.35 -14.10 6.52
N ALA A 332 -30.16 -13.07 6.23
CA ALA A 332 -30.68 -12.84 4.89
C ALA A 332 -29.59 -12.30 3.94
N THR A 333 -29.76 -12.54 2.65
CA THR A 333 -29.06 -11.80 1.59
C THR A 333 -30.06 -10.84 0.96
N LEU A 334 -29.69 -9.56 0.85
CA LEU A 334 -30.54 -8.54 0.25
C LEU A 334 -30.07 -8.20 -1.15
N ILE A 335 -30.96 -8.33 -2.14
CA ILE A 335 -30.79 -7.76 -3.47
C ILE A 335 -31.88 -6.70 -3.63
N SER A 336 -31.47 -5.43 -3.62
CA SER A 336 -32.36 -4.27 -3.81
C SER A 336 -32.05 -3.50 -5.10
N GLY A 337 -30.92 -3.79 -5.75
CA GLY A 337 -30.65 -3.35 -7.11
C GLY A 337 -31.55 -4.05 -8.14
N GLY A 338 -31.78 -3.42 -9.29
CA GLY A 338 -32.55 -4.05 -10.38
C GLY A 338 -31.85 -5.33 -10.87
N ILE A 339 -32.61 -6.39 -11.12
CA ILE A 339 -32.09 -7.61 -11.76
C ILE A 339 -32.32 -7.47 -13.27
N GLY A 340 -31.23 -7.49 -14.03
CA GLY A 340 -31.19 -7.34 -15.49
C GLY A 340 -31.36 -8.64 -16.25
#